data_AF-A0A1S3IHD1-F1
#
_entry.id   AF-A0A1S3IHD1-F1
#
_cell.length_a   1.000
_cell.length_b   1.000
_cell.length_c   1.000
_cell.angle_alpha   90.00
_cell.angle_beta   90.00
_cell.angle_gamma   90.00
#
_symmetry.space_group_name_H-M   'P 1'
#
loop_
_entity.id
_entity.type
_entity.pdbx_description
1 polymer ?
#
loop_
_entity_poly.entity_id
_entity_poly.type
_entity_poly.pdbx_seq_one_letter_code
_entity_poly.pdbx_strand_id
1 'polypeptide(L)'
;MAKSICSLMETNNTTVDDMCNRLGTTNAHFKHQQRGEPDLTVSQKADIAREIYAKNPATFLSRFGKYMLEEDVSHFENFKGNYEVDFHLKELRKQFSKKESKTIIKNRRYEAMKKLIEDGEYFSEEEMKSRNPLLYEQMIGQYLTEEEIQEKAGTFDRADCRFSHILMDHVGIVLQNELYYKQKEIENDQCEESEEEEEDECEEELEMDNGQSKDGRENLPEAERNLLKEEFLNIMKERFMNGEDEDFDYSKVDTNAEYDSLDIREHDEEEKYFDEEEPDDLLIESHDDMETV
;
A
#
# COMPACT_ATOMS: atom_id res chain seq x y z
N MET A 1 13.13 20.96 -46.49
CA MET A 1 11.84 20.67 -45.83
C MET A 1 11.34 19.25 -46.07
N ALA A 2 11.15 18.77 -47.31
CA ALA A 2 10.63 17.41 -47.56
C ALA A 2 11.51 16.26 -46.98
N LYS A 3 12.85 16.40 -47.00
CA LYS A 3 13.77 15.38 -46.44
C LYS A 3 13.75 15.28 -44.90
N SER A 4 13.46 16.38 -44.18
CA SER A 4 13.33 16.35 -42.71
C SER A 4 12.02 15.70 -42.26
N ILE A 5 10.94 15.90 -43.02
CA ILE A 5 9.63 15.31 -42.71
C ILE A 5 9.64 13.79 -42.97
N CYS A 6 10.29 13.33 -44.06
CA CYS A 6 10.51 11.89 -44.29
C CYS A 6 11.33 11.24 -43.19
N SER A 7 12.41 11.89 -42.74
CA SER A 7 13.28 11.36 -41.67
C SER A 7 12.55 11.22 -40.33
N LEU A 8 11.69 12.19 -39.97
CA LEU A 8 10.83 12.11 -38.77
C LEU A 8 9.71 11.07 -38.89
N MET A 9 9.14 10.87 -40.08
CA MET A 9 8.14 9.82 -40.31
C MET A 9 8.75 8.42 -40.30
N GLU A 10 9.99 8.27 -40.78
CA GLU A 10 10.74 7.01 -40.73
C GLU A 10 11.11 6.63 -39.28
N THR A 11 11.60 7.56 -38.46
CA THR A 11 11.92 7.30 -37.05
C THR A 11 10.70 6.98 -36.18
N ASN A 12 9.54 7.59 -36.48
CA ASN A 12 8.29 7.28 -35.78
C ASN A 12 7.73 5.90 -36.16
N ASN A 13 7.98 5.43 -37.38
CA ASN A 13 7.54 4.09 -37.80
C ASN A 13 8.41 2.98 -37.20
N THR A 14 9.71 3.21 -37.00
CA THR A 14 10.60 2.22 -36.34
C THR A 14 10.26 2.05 -34.86
N THR A 15 9.97 3.15 -34.15
CA THR A 15 9.61 3.10 -32.72
C THR A 15 8.24 2.49 -32.46
N VAL A 16 7.26 2.75 -33.33
CA VAL A 16 5.95 2.05 -33.30
C VAL A 16 6.12 0.56 -33.58
N ASP A 17 7.06 0.16 -34.43
CA ASP A 17 7.37 -1.24 -34.68
C ASP A 17 7.98 -1.92 -33.44
N ASP A 18 8.93 -1.25 -32.79
CA ASP A 18 9.53 -1.70 -31.53
C ASP A 18 8.49 -1.84 -30.41
N MET A 19 7.54 -0.90 -30.32
CA MET A 19 6.38 -1.00 -29.42
C MET A 19 5.53 -2.23 -29.73
N CYS A 20 5.17 -2.47 -31.01
CA CYS A 20 4.36 -3.61 -31.41
C CYS A 20 5.08 -4.96 -31.18
N ASN A 21 6.39 -5.01 -31.42
CA ASN A 21 7.22 -6.19 -31.19
C ASN A 21 7.31 -6.52 -29.69
N ARG A 22 7.48 -5.50 -28.84
CA ARG A 22 7.40 -5.65 -27.38
C ARG A 22 6.05 -6.19 -26.92
N LEU A 23 4.95 -5.62 -27.42
CA LEU A 23 3.61 -6.12 -27.11
C LEU A 23 3.44 -7.60 -27.51
N GLY A 24 4.05 -8.05 -28.61
CA GLY A 24 4.00 -9.46 -29.03
C GLY A 24 4.57 -10.45 -28.01
N THR A 25 5.43 -10.00 -27.09
CA THR A 25 5.98 -10.81 -25.99
C THR A 25 5.07 -10.86 -24.76
N THR A 26 4.09 -9.95 -24.65
CA THR A 26 3.20 -9.87 -23.51
C THR A 26 2.00 -10.81 -23.66
N ASN A 27 1.29 -11.02 -22.54
CA ASN A 27 0.08 -11.84 -22.50
C ASN A 27 -1.18 -11.07 -22.95
N ALA A 28 -1.02 -10.03 -23.77
CA ALA A 28 -2.15 -9.25 -24.27
C ALA A 28 -3.02 -10.09 -25.23
N HIS A 29 -4.32 -9.79 -25.26
CA HIS A 29 -5.25 -10.46 -26.15
C HIS A 29 -5.26 -9.80 -27.55
N PHE A 30 -4.64 -10.47 -28.53
CA PHE A 30 -4.54 -9.98 -29.91
C PHE A 30 -5.73 -10.38 -30.78
N LYS A 31 -6.22 -11.62 -30.64
CA LYS A 31 -7.32 -12.18 -31.43
C LYS A 31 -7.96 -13.35 -30.69
N HIS A 32 -9.27 -13.52 -30.87
CA HIS A 32 -9.97 -14.71 -30.41
C HIS A 32 -9.56 -15.92 -31.27
N GLN A 33 -8.85 -16.89 -30.67
CA GLN A 33 -8.41 -18.14 -31.33
C GLN A 33 -9.39 -19.28 -31.06
N GLN A 34 -9.66 -20.11 -32.06
CA GLN A 34 -10.54 -21.28 -31.90
C GLN A 34 -9.78 -22.48 -31.32
N ARG A 35 -10.51 -23.37 -30.64
CA ARG A 35 -9.93 -24.60 -30.04
C ARG A 35 -9.31 -25.47 -31.13
N GLY A 36 -7.98 -25.55 -31.14
CA GLY A 36 -7.19 -26.33 -32.12
C GLY A 36 -6.36 -25.48 -33.09
N GLU A 37 -6.45 -24.15 -33.04
CA GLU A 37 -5.53 -23.27 -33.77
C GLU A 37 -4.17 -23.21 -33.09
N PRO A 38 -3.06 -23.12 -33.84
CA PRO A 38 -1.73 -22.94 -33.28
C PRO A 38 -1.60 -21.55 -32.62
N ASP A 39 -0.79 -21.46 -31.57
CA ASP A 39 -0.51 -20.20 -30.88
C ASP A 39 0.11 -19.16 -31.84
N LEU A 40 -0.32 -17.91 -31.72
CA LEU A 40 0.22 -16.81 -32.53
C LEU A 40 1.70 -16.60 -32.21
N THR A 41 2.53 -16.50 -33.24
CA THR A 41 3.94 -16.12 -33.07
C THR A 41 4.06 -14.65 -32.70
N VAL A 42 5.18 -14.27 -32.07
CA VAL A 42 5.46 -12.86 -31.68
C VAL A 42 5.35 -11.92 -32.88
N SER A 43 5.86 -12.33 -34.05
CA SER A 43 5.75 -11.55 -35.29
C SER A 43 4.30 -11.36 -35.74
N GLN A 44 3.48 -12.43 -35.68
CA GLN A 44 2.06 -12.33 -36.05
C GLN A 44 1.27 -11.45 -35.09
N LYS A 45 1.60 -11.49 -33.79
CA LYS A 45 1.01 -10.59 -32.79
C LYS A 45 1.36 -9.13 -33.07
N ALA A 46 2.62 -8.84 -33.40
CA ALA A 46 3.07 -7.50 -33.76
C ALA A 46 2.35 -6.97 -35.02
N ASP A 47 2.16 -7.81 -36.04
CA ASP A 47 1.43 -7.44 -37.26
C ASP A 47 -0.03 -7.08 -36.97
N ILE A 48 -0.71 -7.86 -36.11
CA ILE A 48 -2.08 -7.58 -35.66
C ILE A 48 -2.13 -6.26 -34.89
N ALA A 49 -1.19 -6.03 -33.98
CA ALA A 49 -1.10 -4.79 -33.21
C ALA A 49 -0.94 -3.57 -34.12
N ARG A 50 -0.05 -3.67 -35.12
CA ARG A 50 0.20 -2.62 -36.11
C ARG A 50 -1.05 -2.30 -36.95
N GLU A 51 -1.79 -3.34 -37.34
CA GLU A 51 -3.05 -3.17 -38.07
C GLU A 51 -4.12 -2.45 -37.24
N ILE A 52 -4.22 -2.78 -35.94
CA ILE A 52 -5.16 -2.12 -35.03
C ILE A 52 -4.76 -0.66 -34.79
N TYR A 53 -3.47 -0.38 -34.56
CA TYR A 53 -2.96 0.99 -34.40
C TYR A 53 -3.30 1.88 -35.60
N ALA A 54 -3.09 1.38 -36.82
CA ALA A 54 -3.37 2.13 -38.04
C ALA A 54 -4.87 2.36 -38.29
N LYS A 55 -5.74 1.41 -37.89
CA LYS A 55 -7.19 1.49 -38.13
C LYS A 55 -7.92 2.30 -37.05
N ASN A 56 -7.66 2.01 -35.78
CA ASN A 56 -8.31 2.65 -34.65
C ASN A 56 -7.37 2.71 -33.42
N PRO A 57 -6.68 3.85 -33.24
CA PRO A 57 -5.80 4.08 -32.09
C PRO A 57 -6.50 3.95 -30.72
N ALA A 58 -7.80 4.27 -30.60
CA ALA A 58 -8.52 4.14 -29.34
C ALA A 58 -8.76 2.66 -28.97
N THR A 59 -9.08 1.82 -29.96
CA THR A 59 -9.18 0.36 -29.75
C THR A 59 -7.82 -0.25 -29.42
N PHE A 60 -6.74 0.32 -29.96
CA PHE A 60 -5.38 -0.08 -29.59
C PHE A 60 -5.11 0.21 -28.10
N LEU A 61 -5.36 1.44 -27.66
CA LEU A 61 -5.08 1.88 -26.29
C LEU A 61 -5.92 1.12 -25.25
N SER A 62 -7.20 0.91 -25.50
CA SER A 62 -8.07 0.12 -24.60
C SER A 62 -7.61 -1.33 -24.41
N ARG A 63 -7.02 -1.95 -25.44
CA ARG A 63 -6.57 -3.36 -25.40
C ARG A 63 -5.14 -3.52 -24.89
N PHE A 64 -4.24 -2.67 -25.35
CA PHE A 64 -2.80 -2.81 -25.13
C PHE A 64 -2.24 -1.82 -24.11
N GLY A 65 -3.00 -0.80 -23.71
CA GLY A 65 -2.55 0.26 -22.82
C GLY A 65 -1.90 -0.23 -21.54
N LYS A 66 -2.45 -1.27 -20.91
CA LYS A 66 -1.90 -1.88 -19.67
C LYS A 66 -0.47 -2.40 -19.81
N TYR A 67 0.01 -2.63 -21.02
CA TYR A 67 1.34 -3.20 -21.32
C TYR A 67 2.27 -2.18 -22.00
N MET A 68 1.86 -0.92 -22.12
CA MET A 68 2.62 0.13 -22.76
C MET A 68 3.59 0.81 -21.79
N LEU A 69 4.63 1.44 -22.33
CA LEU A 69 5.58 2.25 -21.58
C LEU A 69 5.27 3.75 -21.74
N GLU A 70 5.82 4.55 -20.84
CA GLU A 70 5.68 6.01 -20.88
C GLU A 70 6.20 6.61 -22.20
N GLU A 71 7.29 6.05 -22.73
CA GLU A 71 7.89 6.44 -24.02
C GLU A 71 6.91 6.27 -25.19
N ASP A 72 6.05 5.24 -25.12
CA ASP A 72 5.11 4.89 -26.19
C ASP A 72 3.95 5.90 -26.30
N VAL A 73 3.68 6.70 -25.26
CA VAL A 73 2.62 7.72 -25.22
C VAL A 73 2.87 8.80 -26.27
N SER A 74 4.13 9.08 -26.58
CA SER A 74 4.53 10.06 -27.60
C SER A 74 4.04 9.71 -29.01
N HIS A 75 3.84 8.43 -29.31
CA HIS A 75 3.35 7.96 -30.61
C HIS A 75 1.88 8.30 -30.87
N PHE A 76 1.13 8.73 -29.85
CA PHE A 76 -0.28 9.05 -29.96
C PHE A 76 -0.57 10.55 -30.01
N GLU A 77 0.47 11.40 -29.97
CA GLU A 77 0.28 12.85 -30.02
C GLU A 77 -0.37 13.34 -31.32
N ASN A 78 -0.13 12.63 -32.42
CA ASN A 78 -0.72 12.91 -33.73
C ASN A 78 -2.25 12.65 -33.77
N PHE A 79 -2.79 11.95 -32.77
CA PHE A 79 -4.20 11.60 -32.66
C PHE A 79 -4.93 12.40 -31.56
N LYS A 80 -4.27 13.43 -30.99
CA LYS A 80 -4.90 14.36 -30.04
C LYS A 80 -6.10 15.05 -30.67
N GLY A 81 -7.21 15.14 -29.94
CA GLY A 81 -8.49 15.67 -30.42
C GLY A 81 -9.56 14.61 -30.67
N ASN A 82 -9.20 13.32 -30.67
CA ASN A 82 -10.19 12.26 -30.48
C ASN A 82 -10.38 12.04 -28.98
N TYR A 83 -11.61 12.30 -28.49
CA TYR A 83 -11.98 12.15 -27.09
C TYR A 83 -11.58 10.79 -26.49
N GLU A 84 -11.76 9.69 -27.23
CA GLU A 84 -11.41 8.35 -26.73
C GLU A 84 -9.90 8.17 -26.57
N VAL A 85 -9.11 8.70 -27.50
CA VAL A 85 -7.65 8.65 -27.45
C VAL A 85 -7.15 9.52 -26.30
N ASP A 86 -7.66 10.74 -26.17
CA ASP A 86 -7.28 11.68 -25.12
C ASP A 86 -7.62 11.14 -23.72
N PHE A 87 -8.78 10.49 -23.57
CA PHE A 87 -9.18 9.81 -22.34
C PHE A 87 -8.20 8.69 -21.97
N HIS A 88 -7.89 7.80 -22.91
CA HIS A 88 -6.96 6.70 -22.66
C HIS A 88 -5.53 7.20 -22.40
N LEU A 89 -5.08 8.26 -23.06
CA LEU A 89 -3.77 8.86 -22.78
C LEU A 89 -3.71 9.50 -21.39
N LYS A 90 -4.80 10.12 -20.94
CA LYS A 90 -4.91 10.62 -19.56
C LYS A 90 -4.83 9.46 -18.56
N GLU A 91 -5.55 8.38 -18.82
CA GLU A 91 -5.54 7.17 -17.98
C GLU A 91 -4.17 6.48 -17.92
N LEU A 92 -3.44 6.44 -19.04
CA LEU A 92 -2.08 5.88 -19.05
C LEU A 92 -1.10 6.76 -18.28
N ARG A 93 -1.16 8.08 -18.45
CA ARG A 93 -0.32 9.03 -17.69
C ARG A 93 -0.59 8.94 -16.18
N LYS A 94 -1.85 8.74 -15.81
CA LYS A 94 -2.28 8.44 -14.45
C LYS A 94 -1.61 7.17 -13.92
N GLN A 95 -1.69 6.06 -14.67
CA GLN A 95 -1.01 4.81 -14.32
C GLN A 95 0.51 4.92 -14.18
N PHE A 96 1.17 5.77 -14.98
CA PHE A 96 2.61 6.02 -14.85
C PHE A 96 2.97 6.94 -13.67
N SER A 97 2.00 7.64 -13.07
CA SER A 97 2.24 8.49 -11.91
C SER A 97 2.57 7.67 -10.67
N LYS A 98 3.78 7.85 -10.14
CA LYS A 98 4.23 7.18 -8.89
C LYS A 98 3.32 7.50 -7.70
N LYS A 99 2.70 8.69 -7.66
CA LYS A 99 1.77 9.06 -6.57
C LYS A 99 0.50 8.22 -6.64
N GLU A 100 -0.09 8.09 -7.82
CA GLU A 100 -1.31 7.30 -8.00
C GLU A 100 -1.05 5.80 -7.80
N SER A 101 0.12 5.29 -8.20
CA SER A 101 0.52 3.92 -7.86
C SER A 101 0.60 3.68 -6.35
N LYS A 102 1.09 4.64 -5.56
CA LYS A 102 1.11 4.54 -4.09
C LYS A 102 -0.31 4.57 -3.50
N THR A 103 -1.18 5.45 -3.99
CA THR A 103 -2.58 5.51 -3.54
C THR A 103 -3.31 4.20 -3.87
N ILE A 104 -3.17 3.67 -5.09
CA ILE A 104 -3.77 2.40 -5.48
C ILE A 104 -3.28 1.25 -4.58
N ILE A 105 -1.97 1.18 -4.30
CA ILE A 105 -1.41 0.17 -3.40
C ILE A 105 -2.01 0.31 -1.99
N LYS A 106 -2.08 1.54 -1.44
CA LYS A 106 -2.70 1.79 -0.14
C LYS A 106 -4.17 1.36 -0.13
N ASN A 107 -4.94 1.70 -1.16
CA ASN A 107 -6.35 1.35 -1.26
C ASN A 107 -6.55 -0.17 -1.34
N ARG A 108 -5.72 -0.87 -2.13
CA ARG A 108 -5.71 -2.34 -2.19
C ARG A 108 -5.39 -2.97 -0.85
N ARG A 109 -4.35 -2.47 -0.18
CA ARG A 109 -3.97 -2.92 1.17
C ARG A 109 -5.08 -2.64 2.17
N TYR A 110 -5.77 -1.51 2.09
CA TYR A 110 -6.89 -1.19 2.97
C TYR A 110 -8.03 -2.22 2.83
N GLU A 111 -8.42 -2.55 1.60
CA GLU A 111 -9.45 -3.57 1.35
C GLU A 111 -9.00 -4.97 1.82
N ALA A 112 -7.74 -5.33 1.59
CA ALA A 112 -7.20 -6.58 2.11
C ALA A 112 -7.20 -6.61 3.65
N MET A 113 -6.77 -5.53 4.28
CA MET A 113 -6.78 -5.35 5.74
C MET A 113 -8.19 -5.53 6.30
N LYS A 114 -9.19 -4.90 5.68
CA LYS A 114 -10.59 -5.00 6.11
C LYS A 114 -11.09 -6.43 6.09
N LYS A 115 -10.77 -7.19 5.03
CA LYS A 115 -11.10 -8.63 4.96
C LYS A 115 -10.37 -9.44 6.03
N LEU A 116 -9.08 -9.18 6.25
CA LEU A 116 -8.30 -9.87 7.29
C LEU A 116 -8.82 -9.59 8.71
N ILE A 117 -9.34 -8.39 8.96
CA ILE A 117 -10.01 -8.05 10.23
C ILE A 117 -11.33 -8.81 10.37
N GLU A 118 -12.10 -8.94 9.29
CA GLU A 118 -13.36 -9.69 9.28
C GLU A 118 -13.13 -11.20 9.49
N ASP A 119 -12.08 -11.75 8.88
CA ASP A 119 -11.66 -13.15 9.05
C ASP A 119 -11.18 -13.43 10.48
N GLY A 120 -10.57 -12.44 11.15
CA GLY A 120 -10.23 -12.46 12.57
C GLY A 120 -8.98 -13.25 12.97
N GLU A 121 -8.33 -13.94 12.02
CA GLU A 121 -7.12 -14.74 12.29
C GLU A 121 -5.87 -13.86 12.40
N TYR A 122 -5.59 -13.07 11.36
CA TYR A 122 -4.33 -12.34 11.22
C TYR A 122 -4.19 -11.13 12.17
N PHE A 123 -5.29 -10.44 12.48
CA PHE A 123 -5.35 -9.37 13.49
C PHE A 123 -5.79 -9.89 14.87
N SER A 124 -5.62 -11.18 15.14
CA SER A 124 -5.80 -11.70 16.50
C SER A 124 -4.68 -11.22 17.42
N GLU A 125 -4.98 -11.12 18.71
CA GLU A 125 -4.00 -10.67 19.71
C GLU A 125 -2.74 -11.56 19.74
N GLU A 126 -2.91 -12.88 19.55
CA GLU A 126 -1.82 -13.86 19.54
C GLU A 126 -0.93 -13.70 18.30
N GLU A 127 -1.51 -13.53 17.10
CA GLU A 127 -0.76 -13.31 15.86
C GLU A 127 -0.10 -11.92 15.79
N MET A 128 -0.68 -10.90 16.43
CA MET A 128 -0.02 -9.60 16.54
C MET A 128 1.16 -9.66 17.52
N LYS A 129 1.00 -10.40 18.63
CA LYS A 129 2.05 -10.60 19.63
C LYS A 129 3.23 -11.42 19.10
N SER A 130 2.98 -12.44 18.28
CA SER A 130 4.05 -13.24 17.66
C SER A 130 4.94 -12.38 16.75
N ARG A 131 4.33 -11.49 15.96
CA ARG A 131 5.01 -10.56 15.04
C ARG A 131 5.73 -9.41 15.74
N ASN A 132 5.10 -8.82 16.75
CA ASN A 132 5.68 -7.70 17.49
C ASN A 132 5.56 -7.86 19.01
N PRO A 133 6.39 -8.74 19.60
CA PRO A 133 6.31 -9.04 21.02
C PRO A 133 6.74 -7.88 21.92
N LEU A 134 7.66 -7.01 21.49
CA LEU A 134 8.09 -5.85 22.29
C LEU A 134 6.97 -4.82 22.44
N LEU A 135 6.36 -4.43 21.32
CA LEU A 135 5.25 -3.48 21.33
C LEU A 135 4.06 -4.02 22.12
N TYR A 136 3.78 -5.32 21.97
CA TYR A 136 2.74 -5.98 22.77
C TYR A 136 3.04 -5.87 24.27
N GLU A 137 4.28 -6.12 24.69
CA GLU A 137 4.66 -6.03 26.09
C GLU A 137 4.47 -4.61 26.63
N GLN A 138 4.91 -3.59 25.88
CA GLN A 138 4.79 -2.18 26.24
C GLN A 138 3.33 -1.70 26.36
N MET A 139 2.45 -2.09 25.43
CA MET A 139 1.08 -1.57 25.37
C MET A 139 0.06 -2.43 26.11
N ILE A 140 0.27 -3.75 26.19
CA ILE A 140 -0.71 -4.69 26.75
C ILE A 140 -0.08 -5.51 27.88
N GLY A 141 1.12 -6.04 27.67
CA GLY A 141 1.80 -6.98 28.57
C GLY A 141 1.92 -6.48 30.01
N GLN A 142 2.39 -5.24 30.17
CA GLN A 142 2.64 -4.61 31.48
C GLN A 142 1.35 -4.36 32.30
N TYR A 143 0.20 -4.27 31.64
CA TYR A 143 -1.09 -3.87 32.25
C TYR A 143 -2.09 -5.03 32.36
N LEU A 144 -1.67 -6.25 32.01
CA LEU A 144 -2.47 -7.46 32.22
C LEU A 144 -2.65 -7.72 33.73
N THR A 145 -3.89 -7.95 34.14
CA THR A 145 -4.15 -8.38 35.52
C THR A 145 -3.71 -9.82 35.71
N GLU A 146 -3.44 -10.18 36.96
CA GLU A 146 -3.04 -11.52 37.33
C GLU A 146 -4.14 -12.56 37.03
N GLU A 147 -5.41 -12.14 37.06
CA GLU A 147 -6.57 -12.94 36.64
C GLU A 147 -6.53 -13.21 35.13
N GLU A 148 -6.31 -12.18 34.29
CA GLU A 148 -6.21 -12.33 32.82
C GLU A 148 -5.03 -13.21 32.41
N ILE A 149 -3.89 -13.10 33.10
CA ILE A 149 -2.73 -13.95 32.88
C ILE A 149 -3.06 -15.40 33.21
N GLN A 150 -3.75 -15.64 34.33
CA GLN A 150 -4.14 -16.98 34.75
C GLN A 150 -5.17 -17.62 33.81
N GLU A 151 -6.08 -16.82 33.23
CA GLU A 151 -7.00 -17.28 32.19
C GLU A 151 -6.24 -17.65 30.91
N LYS A 152 -5.34 -16.78 30.44
CA LYS A 152 -4.51 -17.04 29.25
C LYS A 152 -3.57 -18.24 29.42
N ALA A 153 -3.02 -18.44 30.62
CA ALA A 153 -2.20 -19.60 30.95
C ALA A 153 -3.04 -20.88 31.22
N GLY A 154 -4.34 -20.72 31.52
CA GLY A 154 -5.26 -21.79 31.86
C GLY A 154 -5.87 -22.54 30.67
N THR A 155 -5.64 -22.06 29.44
CA THR A 155 -6.16 -22.66 28.20
C THR A 155 -5.40 -23.93 27.76
N PHE A 156 -4.31 -24.31 28.44
CA PHE A 156 -3.61 -25.56 28.17
C PHE A 156 -4.49 -26.77 28.50
N ASP A 157 -5.16 -27.32 27.49
CA ASP A 157 -5.93 -28.54 27.61
C ASP A 157 -5.00 -29.71 27.97
N ARG A 158 -5.21 -30.28 29.15
CA ARG A 158 -4.42 -31.42 29.68
C ARG A 158 -4.49 -32.65 28.76
N ALA A 159 -5.44 -32.69 27.84
CA ALA A 159 -5.56 -33.71 26.79
C ALA A 159 -4.58 -33.53 25.61
N ASP A 160 -4.07 -32.31 25.35
CA ASP A 160 -3.17 -32.02 24.22
C ASP A 160 -1.68 -31.95 24.62
N CYS A 161 -1.33 -32.42 25.82
CA CYS A 161 0.04 -32.55 26.33
C CYS A 161 0.91 -33.60 25.60
N ARG A 162 0.71 -33.82 24.30
CA ARG A 162 1.64 -34.61 23.51
C ARG A 162 2.99 -33.91 23.53
N PHE A 163 4.07 -34.67 23.74
CA PHE A 163 5.43 -34.12 23.78
C PHE A 163 5.77 -33.29 22.54
N SER A 164 5.20 -33.63 21.37
CA SER A 164 5.36 -32.84 20.15
C SER A 164 4.77 -31.43 20.25
N HIS A 165 3.60 -31.25 20.88
CA HIS A 165 2.97 -29.93 21.04
C HIS A 165 3.80 -29.09 22.01
N ILE A 166 4.18 -29.65 23.16
CA ILE A 166 5.04 -28.96 24.13
C ILE A 166 6.36 -28.49 23.49
N LEU A 167 6.96 -29.31 22.62
CA LEU A 167 8.17 -28.92 21.89
C LEU A 167 7.91 -27.79 20.90
N MET A 168 6.83 -27.85 20.12
CA MET A 168 6.47 -26.79 19.18
C MET A 168 6.16 -25.48 19.90
N ASP A 169 5.37 -25.54 20.99
CA ASP A 169 5.05 -24.40 21.84
C ASP A 169 6.32 -23.79 22.43
N HIS A 170 7.24 -24.63 22.94
CA HIS A 170 8.51 -24.16 23.47
C HIS A 170 9.37 -23.49 22.41
N VAL A 171 9.43 -24.05 21.20
CA VAL A 171 10.14 -23.42 20.07
C VAL A 171 9.52 -22.08 19.72
N GLY A 172 8.18 -21.98 19.67
CA GLY A 172 7.48 -20.71 19.45
C GLY A 172 7.83 -19.65 20.51
N ILE A 173 7.78 -20.03 21.80
CA ILE A 173 8.15 -19.14 22.91
C ILE A 173 9.60 -18.67 22.81
N VAL A 174 10.54 -19.56 22.46
CA VAL A 174 11.96 -19.22 22.32
C VAL A 174 12.16 -18.22 21.19
N LEU A 175 11.56 -18.46 20.01
CA LEU A 175 11.65 -17.55 18.87
C LEU A 175 11.04 -16.18 19.18
N GLN A 176 9.88 -16.15 19.84
CA GLN A 176 9.23 -14.92 20.22
C GLN A 176 10.08 -14.11 21.22
N ASN A 177 10.71 -14.78 22.20
CA ASN A 177 11.61 -14.13 23.15
C ASN A 177 12.88 -13.59 22.46
N GLU A 178 13.44 -14.32 21.50
CA GLU A 178 14.58 -13.85 20.71
C GLU A 178 14.21 -12.58 19.92
N LEU A 179 13.05 -12.58 19.27
CA LEU A 179 12.49 -11.40 18.58
C LEU A 179 12.31 -10.22 19.52
N TYR A 180 11.76 -10.44 20.73
CA TYR A 180 11.58 -9.41 21.75
C TYR A 180 12.91 -8.72 22.11
N TYR A 181 13.94 -9.50 22.42
CA TYR A 181 15.24 -8.92 22.80
C TYR A 181 15.90 -8.19 21.64
N LYS A 182 15.80 -8.72 20.42
CA LYS A 182 16.31 -8.06 19.22
C LYS A 182 15.61 -6.72 18.97
N GLN A 183 14.28 -6.67 19.08
CA GLN A 183 13.52 -5.42 18.94
C GLN A 183 13.93 -4.40 20.00
N LYS A 184 14.16 -4.87 21.23
CA LYS A 184 14.54 -4.01 22.37
C LYS A 184 15.94 -3.42 22.22
N GLU A 185 16.88 -4.20 21.71
CA GLU A 185 18.23 -3.73 21.37
C GLU A 185 18.16 -2.64 20.30
N ILE A 186 17.38 -2.85 19.24
CA ILE A 186 17.17 -1.87 18.16
C ILE A 186 16.52 -0.56 18.66
N GLU A 187 15.56 -0.64 19.59
CA GLU A 187 14.94 0.54 20.21
C GLU A 187 15.95 1.33 21.06
N ASN A 188 16.72 0.63 21.89
CA ASN A 188 17.76 1.25 22.72
C ASN A 188 18.83 1.94 21.88
N ASP A 189 19.34 1.28 20.84
CA ASP A 189 20.36 1.85 19.94
C ASP A 189 19.85 3.14 19.27
N GLN A 190 18.58 3.17 18.84
CA GLN A 190 17.96 4.37 18.26
C GLN A 190 17.81 5.52 19.26
N CYS A 191 17.52 5.23 20.54
CA CYS A 191 17.49 6.23 21.59
C CYS A 191 18.89 6.78 21.87
N GLU A 192 19.90 5.92 21.98
CA GLU A 192 21.29 6.33 22.20
C GLU A 192 21.81 7.22 21.04
N GLU A 193 21.55 6.85 19.78
CA GLU A 193 21.91 7.67 18.62
C GLU A 193 21.22 9.05 18.61
N SER A 194 19.97 9.13 19.08
CA SER A 194 19.22 10.40 19.15
C SER A 194 19.72 11.31 20.27
N GLU A 195 20.14 10.74 21.40
CA GLU A 195 20.72 11.50 22.52
C GLU A 195 22.11 12.06 22.17
N GLU A 196 22.94 11.33 21.42
CA GLU A 196 24.22 11.82 20.91
C GLU A 196 24.09 12.98 19.89
N GLU A 197 22.96 13.08 19.18
CA GLU A 197 22.69 14.18 18.22
C GLU A 197 22.17 15.48 18.90
N GLU A 198 21.61 15.39 20.11
CA GLU A 198 21.04 16.51 20.88
C GLU A 198 21.97 17.02 22.00
N GLU A 199 23.17 16.43 22.16
CA GLU A 199 24.17 16.75 23.18
C GLU A 199 24.91 18.10 23.00
N ASP A 200 24.37 19.07 22.25
CA ASP A 200 24.94 20.42 22.15
C ASP A 200 24.23 21.49 23.02
N GLU A 201 23.07 21.21 23.66
CA GLU A 201 22.48 22.12 24.66
C GLU A 201 21.70 21.39 25.77
N CYS A 202 22.32 21.31 26.98
CA CYS A 202 21.74 21.21 28.34
C CYS A 202 22.10 19.96 29.17
N GLU A 203 23.29 19.97 29.79
CA GLU A 203 23.60 19.17 30.99
C GLU A 203 22.86 19.76 32.22
N GLU A 204 21.71 19.21 32.61
CA GLU A 204 21.27 19.21 34.02
C GLU A 204 20.80 17.81 34.43
N GLU A 205 21.59 17.18 35.30
CA GLU A 205 21.35 15.90 35.96
C GLU A 205 19.94 15.82 36.59
N LEU A 206 19.12 14.89 36.12
CA LEU A 206 17.97 14.39 36.88
C LEU A 206 18.21 12.91 37.22
N GLU A 207 18.87 12.67 38.36
CA GLU A 207 18.85 11.35 39.00
C GLU A 207 17.41 11.02 39.45
N MET A 208 16.69 10.25 38.64
CA MET A 208 15.43 9.65 39.04
C MET A 208 15.69 8.32 39.76
N ASP A 209 15.49 8.38 41.08
CA ASP A 209 15.39 7.31 42.05
C ASP A 209 14.63 6.07 41.52
N ASN A 210 15.38 5.07 41.05
CA ASN A 210 14.84 3.80 40.55
C ASN A 210 14.52 2.86 41.73
N GLY A 211 13.56 3.26 42.56
CA GLY A 211 12.95 2.45 43.60
C GLY A 211 12.04 1.37 42.99
N GLN A 212 12.62 0.37 42.33
CA GLN A 212 11.87 -0.76 41.76
C GLN A 212 11.19 -1.58 42.86
N SER A 213 9.89 -1.36 43.01
CA SER A 213 8.99 -2.34 43.62
C SER A 213 9.06 -3.63 42.80
N LYS A 214 9.28 -4.78 43.46
CA LYS A 214 9.53 -6.08 42.80
C LYS A 214 8.32 -6.71 42.09
N ASP A 215 7.28 -5.92 41.84
CA ASP A 215 6.06 -6.33 41.16
C ASP A 215 5.59 -5.16 40.28
N GLY A 216 6.43 -4.79 39.32
CA GLY A 216 6.33 -3.58 38.49
C GLY A 216 5.21 -3.60 37.44
N ARG A 217 4.05 -4.20 37.76
CA ARG A 217 2.84 -4.11 36.95
C ARG A 217 1.98 -2.98 37.46
N GLU A 218 1.82 -1.95 36.65
CA GLU A 218 0.92 -0.84 36.96
C GLU A 218 -0.53 -1.29 36.74
N ASN A 219 -1.37 -1.18 37.77
CA ASN A 219 -2.80 -1.41 37.63
C ASN A 219 -3.46 -0.16 37.03
N LEU A 220 -3.60 -0.14 35.71
CA LEU A 220 -4.36 0.87 34.99
C LEU A 220 -5.87 0.59 35.05
N PRO A 221 -6.73 1.63 35.05
CA PRO A 221 -8.17 1.48 34.88
C PRO A 221 -8.52 0.72 33.59
N GLU A 222 -9.58 -0.08 33.64
CA GLU A 222 -10.01 -0.90 32.48
C GLU A 222 -10.23 -0.09 31.20
N ALA A 223 -10.76 1.14 31.33
CA ALA A 223 -10.95 2.05 30.20
C ALA A 223 -9.63 2.41 29.50
N GLU A 224 -8.57 2.72 30.26
CA GLU A 224 -7.26 3.05 29.71
C GLU A 224 -6.59 1.83 29.07
N ARG A 225 -6.74 0.65 29.67
CA ARG A 225 -6.25 -0.60 29.08
C ARG A 225 -6.93 -0.91 27.75
N ASN A 226 -8.22 -0.63 27.62
CA ASN A 226 -8.94 -0.82 26.35
C ASN A 226 -8.46 0.17 25.29
N LEU A 227 -8.19 1.43 25.68
CA LEU A 227 -7.58 2.41 24.77
C LEU A 227 -6.21 1.94 24.27
N LEU A 228 -5.34 1.46 25.17
CA LEU A 228 -4.03 0.92 24.78
C LEU A 228 -4.14 -0.29 23.84
N LYS A 229 -5.13 -1.17 24.05
CA LYS A 229 -5.40 -2.29 23.12
C LYS A 229 -5.85 -1.79 21.75
N GLU A 230 -6.69 -0.76 21.69
CA GLU A 230 -7.13 -0.15 20.43
C GLU A 230 -5.96 0.55 19.71
N GLU A 231 -5.10 1.26 20.45
CA GLU A 231 -3.89 1.88 19.91
C GLU A 231 -2.91 0.84 19.37
N PHE A 232 -2.68 -0.25 20.12
CA PHE A 232 -1.86 -1.37 19.66
C PHE A 232 -2.37 -1.93 18.33
N LEU A 233 -3.70 -2.17 18.25
CA LEU A 233 -4.33 -2.63 17.02
C LEU A 233 -4.17 -1.60 15.88
N ASN A 234 -4.27 -0.31 16.16
CA ASN A 234 -4.11 0.74 15.16
C ASN A 234 -2.68 0.84 14.63
N ILE A 235 -1.67 0.70 15.50
CA ILE A 235 -0.26 0.65 15.08
C ILE A 235 -0.03 -0.57 14.18
N MET A 236 -0.57 -1.74 14.54
CA MET A 236 -0.44 -2.95 13.72
C MET A 236 -1.15 -2.81 12.35
N LYS A 237 -2.30 -2.14 12.29
CA LYS A 237 -2.97 -1.78 11.03
C LYS A 237 -2.13 -0.81 10.20
N GLU A 238 -1.53 0.20 10.81
CA GLU A 238 -0.69 1.17 10.12
C GLU A 238 0.56 0.52 9.51
N ARG A 239 1.26 -0.32 10.29
CA ARG A 239 2.40 -1.11 9.78
C ARG A 239 1.99 -1.99 8.59
N PHE A 240 0.83 -2.62 8.68
CA PHE A 240 0.29 -3.40 7.56
C PHE A 240 0.08 -2.53 6.31
N MET A 241 -0.53 -1.36 6.46
CA MET A 241 -0.77 -0.42 5.37
C MET A 241 0.53 0.10 4.74
N ASN A 242 1.54 0.38 5.56
CA ASN A 242 2.85 0.85 5.11
C ASN A 242 3.66 -0.25 4.42
N GLY A 243 3.36 -1.52 4.68
CA GLY A 243 4.08 -2.65 4.08
C GLY A 243 5.28 -3.09 4.91
N GLU A 244 5.24 -2.83 6.21
CA GLU A 244 6.32 -3.10 7.15
C GLU A 244 6.23 -4.50 7.79
N ASP A 245 5.18 -5.26 7.48
CA ASP A 245 5.05 -6.61 8.01
C ASP A 245 5.78 -7.65 7.14
N GLU A 246 6.94 -8.10 7.60
CA GLU A 246 7.78 -9.05 6.87
C GLU A 246 7.12 -10.43 6.68
N ASP A 247 6.21 -10.81 7.58
CA ASP A 247 5.53 -12.10 7.54
C ASP A 247 4.40 -12.15 6.48
N PHE A 248 4.02 -11.00 5.92
CA PHE A 248 2.95 -10.89 4.93
C PHE A 248 3.47 -10.73 3.50
N ASP A 249 3.02 -11.59 2.59
CA ASP A 249 3.36 -11.50 1.16
C ASP A 249 2.50 -10.46 0.43
N TYR A 250 2.92 -9.20 0.49
CA TYR A 250 2.25 -8.07 -0.14
C TYR A 250 2.11 -8.19 -1.66
N SER A 251 2.93 -9.02 -2.33
CA SER A 251 2.82 -9.24 -3.78
C SER A 251 1.43 -9.71 -4.19
N LYS A 252 0.77 -10.49 -3.31
CA LYS A 252 -0.58 -11.02 -3.51
C LYS A 252 -1.67 -9.96 -3.46
N VAL A 253 -1.43 -8.85 -2.79
CA VAL A 253 -2.41 -7.76 -2.60
C VAL A 253 -2.08 -6.60 -3.53
N ASP A 254 -0.83 -6.15 -3.55
CA ASP A 254 -0.39 -4.96 -4.28
C ASP A 254 -0.63 -5.07 -5.79
N THR A 255 -0.58 -6.28 -6.35
CA THR A 255 -0.80 -6.54 -7.78
C THR A 255 -2.23 -7.01 -8.11
N ASN A 256 -3.07 -7.23 -7.10
CA ASN A 256 -4.38 -7.82 -7.30
C ASN A 256 -5.46 -6.74 -7.47
N ALA A 257 -6.04 -6.71 -8.67
CA ALA A 257 -7.10 -5.77 -9.04
C ALA A 257 -8.46 -6.09 -8.38
N GLU A 258 -8.65 -7.24 -7.76
CA GLU A 258 -9.89 -7.57 -7.01
C GLU A 258 -10.03 -6.72 -5.74
N TYR A 259 -8.94 -6.13 -5.26
CA TYR A 259 -8.95 -5.18 -4.15
C TYR A 259 -9.10 -3.72 -4.61
N ASP A 260 -9.29 -3.47 -5.91
CA ASP A 260 -9.63 -2.13 -6.42
C ASP A 260 -11.10 -1.83 -6.10
N SER A 261 -11.36 -1.31 -4.91
CA SER A 261 -12.70 -0.86 -4.49
C SER A 261 -13.13 0.38 -5.27
N LEU A 262 -14.26 0.28 -5.97
CA LEU A 262 -14.83 1.40 -6.73
C LEU A 262 -15.27 2.52 -5.78
N ASP A 263 -15.84 2.17 -4.62
CA ASP A 263 -16.32 3.14 -3.63
C ASP A 263 -15.18 4.01 -3.10
N ILE A 264 -14.02 3.40 -2.78
CA ILE A 264 -12.83 4.15 -2.33
C ILE A 264 -12.33 5.06 -3.45
N ARG A 265 -12.33 4.56 -4.69
CA ARG A 265 -11.86 5.33 -5.83
C ARG A 265 -12.76 6.53 -6.12
N GLU A 266 -14.07 6.35 -6.01
CA GLU A 266 -15.04 7.45 -6.17
C GLU A 266 -14.83 8.51 -5.09
N HIS A 267 -14.66 8.11 -3.83
CA HIS A 267 -14.37 9.03 -2.73
C HIS A 267 -13.06 9.80 -2.93
N ASP A 268 -11.97 9.13 -3.31
CA ASP A 268 -10.68 9.78 -3.60
C ASP A 268 -10.78 10.77 -4.77
N GLU A 269 -11.59 10.44 -5.79
CA GLU A 269 -11.86 11.33 -6.92
C GLU A 269 -12.71 12.55 -6.51
N GLU A 270 -13.68 12.36 -5.61
CA GLU A 270 -14.49 13.44 -5.02
C GLU A 270 -13.64 14.36 -4.13
N GLU A 271 -12.86 13.83 -3.19
CA GLU A 271 -11.96 14.64 -2.34
C GLU A 271 -11.00 15.47 -3.19
N LYS A 272 -10.41 14.86 -4.22
CA LYS A 272 -9.55 15.58 -5.16
C LYS A 272 -10.29 16.70 -5.87
N TYR A 273 -11.56 16.49 -6.24
CA TYR A 273 -12.38 17.54 -6.85
C TYR A 273 -12.63 18.71 -5.87
N PHE A 274 -12.95 18.41 -4.60
CA PHE A 274 -13.15 19.44 -3.57
C PHE A 274 -11.87 20.19 -3.20
N ASP A 275 -10.74 19.52 -3.13
CA ASP A 275 -9.44 20.16 -2.87
C ASP A 275 -8.97 21.06 -4.03
N GLU A 276 -9.38 20.75 -5.27
CA GLU A 276 -9.09 21.55 -6.46
C GLU A 276 -10.03 22.77 -6.60
N GLU A 277 -11.19 22.77 -5.95
CA GLU A 277 -12.07 23.95 -5.83
C GLU A 277 -11.53 24.88 -4.72
N GLU A 278 -10.72 25.89 -5.09
CA GLU A 278 -10.45 27.01 -4.18
C GLU A 278 -11.79 27.60 -3.72
N PRO A 279 -11.99 27.88 -2.42
CA PRO A 279 -13.21 28.51 -1.96
C PRO A 279 -13.36 29.83 -2.70
N ASP A 280 -14.35 29.89 -3.58
CA ASP A 280 -14.76 31.10 -4.28
C ASP A 280 -15.24 32.03 -3.16
N ASP A 281 -14.33 32.85 -2.63
CA ASP A 281 -14.62 33.87 -1.64
C ASP A 281 -15.77 34.67 -2.22
N LEU A 282 -16.97 34.38 -1.70
CA LEU A 282 -18.20 35.07 -2.07
C LEU A 282 -17.88 36.55 -1.93
N LEU A 283 -17.66 37.20 -3.08
CA LEU A 283 -17.71 38.64 -3.22
C LEU A 283 -19.13 39.03 -2.85
N ILE A 284 -19.37 39.13 -1.54
CA ILE A 284 -20.43 39.91 -0.96
C ILE A 284 -20.06 41.33 -1.42
N GLU A 285 -20.53 41.70 -2.61
CA GLU A 285 -20.57 43.07 -3.07
C GLU A 285 -21.27 43.83 -1.95
N SER A 286 -20.48 44.49 -1.11
CA SER A 286 -20.96 45.55 -0.24
C SER A 286 -21.57 46.58 -1.16
N HIS A 287 -22.90 46.51 -1.34
CA HIS A 287 -23.71 47.60 -1.82
C HIS A 287 -23.51 48.75 -0.84
N ASP A 288 -22.49 49.58 -1.11
CA ASP A 288 -22.37 50.90 -0.53
C ASP A 288 -23.55 51.73 -1.06
N ASP A 289 -24.52 51.94 -0.18
CA ASP A 289 -25.54 52.97 -0.32
C ASP A 289 -24.85 54.33 -0.51
N MET A 290 -24.70 54.75 -1.76
CA MET A 290 -24.27 56.11 -2.08
C MET A 290 -25.46 57.05 -1.90
N GLU A 291 -25.53 57.62 -0.70
CA GLU A 291 -26.34 58.77 -0.33
C GLU A 291 -26.06 59.93 -1.31
N THR A 292 -27.00 60.23 -2.21
CA THR A 292 -27.00 61.49 -2.98
C THR A 292 -28.00 62.47 -2.38
N VAL A 293 -27.42 63.59 -1.95
CA VAL A 293 -27.98 64.90 -1.55
C VAL A 293 -29.13 65.39 -2.42
#